data_AF-A0A7S0AG10-F1
#
_entry.id   AF-A0A7S0AG10-F1
#
_cell.length_a   1.000
_cell.length_b   1.000
_cell.length_c   1.000
_cell.angle_alpha   90.00
_cell.angle_beta   90.00
_cell.angle_gamma   90.00
#
_symmetry.space_group_name_H-M   'P 1'
#
loop_
_entity.id
_entity.type
_entity.pdbx_description
1 polymer ?
#
loop_
_entity_poly.entity_id
_entity_poly.type
_entity_poly.pdbx_seq_one_letter_code
_entity_poly.pdbx_strand_id
1 'polypeptide(L)'
;AAVPGRKWEFGLSLWNAAFALSRQLCEQRTALAMGAFADGRAVIEMGCGQALVSMVVAELFPRLRRIVATDGSEDVLHSARANVSANLGGPGHGLDLTPLRWGHPDHLRRALDLNDGSAYDVVLAADVTYMEDCSDLVSSMLELSHSSTEVWITHEPRRRSVEGLEACLRAGFRAVTTFEVELTEQDTGRNERIPILGWHCVGRAQH
;
A
#
# COMPACT_ATOMS: atom_id res chain seq x y z
N ALA A 1 -9.83 26.89 18.81
CA ALA A 1 -11.06 26.59 18.04
C ALA A 1 -10.71 25.56 16.98
N ALA A 2 -11.62 24.64 16.64
CA ALA A 2 -11.37 23.70 15.55
C ALA A 2 -11.45 24.42 14.21
N VAL A 3 -10.42 24.25 13.37
CA VAL A 3 -10.47 24.63 11.96
C VAL A 3 -11.13 23.46 11.20
N PRO A 4 -12.10 23.70 10.29
CA PRO A 4 -12.65 22.62 9.47
C PRO A 4 -11.55 21.97 8.62
N GLY A 5 -11.29 20.69 8.89
CA GLY A 5 -10.16 19.98 8.29
C GLY A 5 -10.26 19.89 6.77
N ARG A 6 -9.16 20.19 6.08
CA ARG A 6 -9.05 20.06 4.63
C ARG A 6 -8.88 18.59 4.26
N LYS A 7 -9.43 18.21 3.10
CA LYS A 7 -9.50 16.81 2.60
C LYS A 7 -8.13 16.12 2.42
N TRP A 8 -7.03 16.85 2.60
CA TRP A 8 -5.64 16.40 2.41
C TRP A 8 -4.92 16.07 3.74
N GLU A 9 -5.44 16.52 4.88
CA GLU A 9 -4.77 16.40 6.20
C GLU A 9 -4.55 14.94 6.62
N PHE A 10 -5.41 14.03 6.18
CA PHE A 10 -5.28 12.58 6.43
C PHE A 10 -4.01 11.99 5.82
N GLY A 11 -3.61 12.41 4.60
CA GLY A 11 -2.43 11.87 3.93
C GLY A 11 -1.08 12.32 4.55
N LEU A 12 -1.11 13.31 5.45
CA LEU A 12 0.06 13.84 6.15
C LEU A 12 0.32 13.14 7.51
N SER A 13 -0.59 12.28 7.96
CA SER A 13 -0.44 11.52 9.21
C SER A 13 0.21 10.16 8.94
N LEU A 14 0.95 9.63 9.93
CA LEU A 14 1.32 8.21 9.92
C LEU A 14 0.18 7.38 10.50
N TRP A 15 -0.30 6.40 9.73
CA TRP A 15 -1.42 5.55 10.12
C TRP A 15 -0.96 4.22 10.72
N ASN A 16 -1.68 3.77 11.75
CA ASN A 16 -1.42 2.50 12.44
C ASN A 16 -1.38 1.32 11.45
N ALA A 17 -2.25 1.30 10.43
CA ALA A 17 -2.25 0.26 9.41
C ALA A 17 -0.97 0.23 8.55
N ALA A 18 -0.38 1.39 8.25
CA ALA A 18 0.89 1.48 7.49
C ALA A 18 2.08 1.03 8.34
N PHE A 19 2.09 1.38 9.63
CA PHE A 19 3.06 0.86 10.59
C PHE A 19 2.93 -0.67 10.75
N ALA A 20 1.71 -1.18 10.90
CA ALA A 20 1.44 -2.62 11.04
C ALA A 20 1.85 -3.44 9.79
N LEU A 21 1.58 -2.93 8.58
CA LEU A 21 2.07 -3.55 7.34
C LEU A 21 3.60 -3.54 7.29
N SER A 22 4.23 -2.42 7.66
CA SER A 22 5.69 -2.32 7.75
C SER A 22 6.27 -3.32 8.76
N ARG A 23 5.64 -3.50 9.93
CA ARG A 23 6.06 -4.48 10.94
C ARG A 23 5.92 -5.92 10.43
N GLN A 24 4.79 -6.25 9.79
CA GLN A 24 4.54 -7.55 9.15
C GLN A 24 5.61 -7.87 8.08
N LEU A 25 5.98 -6.90 7.24
CA LEU A 25 7.06 -7.07 6.25
C LEU A 25 8.43 -7.28 6.92
N CYS A 26 8.76 -6.53 7.99
CA CYS A 26 9.99 -6.69 8.77
C CYS A 26 10.08 -8.07 9.47
N GLU A 27 8.97 -8.56 10.01
CA GLU A 27 8.85 -9.87 10.67
C GLU A 27 8.99 -11.02 9.66
N GLN A 28 8.33 -10.94 8.51
CA GLN A 28 8.30 -12.01 7.50
C GLN A 28 9.42 -11.93 6.43
N ARG A 29 10.31 -10.93 6.51
CA ARG A 29 11.30 -10.58 5.46
C ARG A 29 12.04 -11.76 4.82
N THR A 30 12.44 -12.77 5.61
CA THR A 30 13.20 -13.93 5.13
C THR A 30 12.37 -14.84 4.20
N ALA A 31 11.07 -14.99 4.46
CA ALA A 31 10.16 -15.74 3.59
C ALA A 31 9.77 -14.90 2.36
N LEU A 32 9.46 -13.62 2.59
CA LEU A 32 9.08 -12.66 1.54
C LEU A 32 10.17 -12.47 0.47
N ALA A 33 11.44 -12.42 0.88
CA ALA A 33 12.60 -12.34 -0.02
C ALA A 33 12.85 -13.60 -0.88
N MET A 34 12.14 -14.71 -0.61
CA MET A 34 12.14 -15.91 -1.48
C MET A 34 10.85 -16.06 -2.31
N GLY A 35 9.91 -15.13 -2.20
CA GLY A 35 8.60 -15.18 -2.87
C GLY A 35 8.23 -13.85 -3.53
N ALA A 36 7.24 -13.16 -2.95
CA ALA A 36 6.71 -11.88 -3.41
C ALA A 36 7.79 -10.82 -3.66
N PHE A 37 8.77 -10.71 -2.77
CA PHE A 37 9.83 -9.69 -2.79
C PHE A 37 11.20 -10.26 -3.16
N ALA A 38 11.22 -11.32 -3.98
CA ALA A 38 12.44 -11.88 -4.55
C ALA A 38 13.16 -10.88 -5.51
N ASP A 39 14.43 -11.19 -5.82
CA ASP A 39 15.26 -10.40 -6.74
C ASP A 39 14.56 -10.12 -8.08
N GLY A 40 14.64 -8.87 -8.55
CA GLY A 40 14.10 -8.43 -9.84
C GLY A 40 12.59 -8.17 -9.90
N ARG A 41 11.84 -8.46 -8.82
CA ARG A 41 10.41 -8.13 -8.68
C ARG A 41 10.17 -6.62 -8.68
N ALA A 42 8.95 -6.18 -9.05
CA ALA A 42 8.50 -4.80 -8.93
C ALA A 42 7.29 -4.66 -7.99
N VAL A 43 7.29 -3.58 -7.21
CA VAL A 43 6.30 -3.30 -6.16
C VAL A 43 5.63 -1.94 -6.40
N ILE A 44 4.32 -1.84 -6.19
CA ILE A 44 3.59 -0.57 -6.17
C ILE A 44 2.80 -0.41 -4.87
N GLU A 45 2.86 0.78 -4.25
CA GLU A 45 2.02 1.17 -3.11
C GLU A 45 0.92 2.14 -3.57
N MET A 46 -0.32 1.84 -3.19
CA MET A 46 -1.51 2.62 -3.48
C MET A 46 -1.99 3.35 -2.23
N GLY A 47 -2.16 4.67 -2.33
CA GLY A 47 -2.53 5.53 -1.19
C GLY A 47 -1.41 5.62 -0.15
N CYS A 48 -0.18 5.83 -0.61
CA CYS A 48 1.03 5.72 0.22
C CYS A 48 1.11 6.74 1.37
N GLY A 49 0.33 7.83 1.32
CA GLY A 49 0.40 8.89 2.33
C GLY A 49 1.82 9.43 2.46
N GLN A 50 2.45 9.21 3.62
CA GLN A 50 3.84 9.60 3.90
C GLN A 50 4.91 8.60 3.41
N ALA A 51 4.51 7.58 2.64
CA ALA A 51 5.34 6.56 1.97
C ALA A 51 6.18 5.65 2.89
N LEU A 52 5.73 5.41 4.14
CA LEU A 52 6.45 4.53 5.07
C LEU A 52 6.66 3.12 4.50
N VAL A 53 5.61 2.49 3.96
CA VAL A 53 5.68 1.09 3.57
C VAL A 53 6.67 0.91 2.42
N SER A 54 6.59 1.76 1.38
CA SER A 54 7.57 1.79 0.28
C SER A 54 9.02 2.08 0.74
N MET A 55 9.24 2.94 1.73
CA MET A 55 10.59 3.14 2.31
C MET A 55 11.10 1.89 3.03
N VAL A 56 10.23 1.20 3.80
CA VAL A 56 10.57 -0.05 4.48
C VAL A 56 10.81 -1.18 3.48
N VAL A 57 10.05 -1.25 2.39
CA VAL A 57 10.28 -2.18 1.27
C VAL A 57 11.64 -1.94 0.60
N ALA A 58 12.03 -0.68 0.39
CA ALA A 58 13.32 -0.33 -0.21
C ALA A 58 14.52 -0.78 0.65
N GLU A 59 14.41 -0.62 1.98
CA GLU A 59 15.45 -1.02 2.93
C GLU A 59 15.51 -2.55 3.13
N LEU A 60 14.35 -3.23 3.22
CA LEU A 60 14.28 -4.68 3.42
C LEU A 60 14.70 -5.48 2.17
N PHE A 61 14.40 -4.97 0.97
CA PHE A 61 14.52 -5.71 -0.29
C PHE A 61 15.32 -4.92 -1.36
N PRO A 62 16.61 -4.61 -1.12
CA PRO A 62 17.43 -3.75 -2.00
C PRO A 62 17.82 -4.39 -3.35
N ARG A 63 17.20 -5.52 -3.73
CA ARG A 63 17.37 -6.19 -5.04
C ARG A 63 16.06 -6.30 -5.84
N LEU A 64 15.00 -5.59 -5.42
CA LEU A 64 13.85 -5.30 -6.26
C LEU A 64 14.28 -4.48 -7.49
N ARG A 65 13.61 -4.67 -8.63
CA ARG A 65 13.90 -3.93 -9.88
C ARG A 65 13.37 -2.49 -9.85
N ARG A 66 12.24 -2.25 -9.17
CA ARG A 66 11.63 -0.93 -9.00
C ARG A 66 10.57 -0.96 -7.91
N ILE A 67 10.40 0.17 -7.22
CA ILE A 67 9.37 0.40 -6.21
C ILE A 67 8.68 1.71 -6.58
N VAL A 68 7.34 1.74 -6.57
CA VAL A 68 6.57 2.94 -6.95
C VAL A 68 5.55 3.26 -5.88
N ALA A 69 5.68 4.40 -5.20
CA ALA A 69 4.67 4.88 -4.25
C ALA A 69 3.69 5.85 -4.92
N THR A 70 2.40 5.69 -4.65
CA THR A 70 1.36 6.45 -5.34
C THR A 70 0.26 6.96 -4.41
N ASP A 71 -0.25 8.16 -4.70
CA ASP A 71 -1.34 8.78 -3.95
C ASP A 71 -2.23 9.62 -4.88
N GLY A 72 -3.48 9.86 -4.47
CA GLY A 72 -4.43 10.68 -5.22
C GLY A 72 -4.20 12.20 -5.09
N SER A 73 -3.31 12.64 -4.19
CA SER A 73 -3.02 14.05 -3.91
C SER A 73 -1.55 14.42 -4.16
N GLU A 74 -1.32 15.46 -4.97
CA GLU A 74 0.02 16.02 -5.22
C GLU A 74 0.65 16.63 -3.96
N ASP A 75 -0.15 17.25 -3.09
CA ASP A 75 0.34 17.82 -1.81
C ASP A 75 0.90 16.73 -0.89
N VAL A 76 0.26 15.55 -0.90
CA VAL A 76 0.71 14.36 -0.14
C VAL A 76 1.99 13.80 -0.74
N LEU A 77 2.06 13.67 -2.07
CA LEU A 77 3.28 13.23 -2.76
C LEU A 77 4.45 14.21 -2.61
N HIS A 78 4.20 15.52 -2.50
CA HIS A 78 5.23 16.50 -2.19
C HIS A 78 5.84 16.25 -0.81
N SER A 79 5.01 16.00 0.21
CA SER A 79 5.45 15.61 1.55
C SER A 79 6.18 14.25 1.55
N ALA A 80 5.65 13.27 0.82
CA ALA A 80 6.26 11.94 0.70
C ALA A 80 7.66 12.00 0.06
N ARG A 81 7.87 12.82 -0.98
CA ARG A 81 9.20 13.05 -1.58
C ARG A 81 10.20 13.63 -0.57
N ALA A 82 9.76 14.53 0.31
CA ALA A 82 10.60 15.05 1.38
C ALA A 82 10.99 13.97 2.40
N ASN A 83 10.04 13.12 2.82
CA ASN A 83 10.32 12.00 3.72
C ASN A 83 11.28 10.97 3.11
N VAL A 84 11.05 10.60 1.85
CA VAL A 84 11.92 9.68 1.11
C VAL A 84 13.33 10.25 0.99
N SER A 85 13.47 11.53 0.67
CA SER A 85 14.79 12.19 0.62
C SER A 85 15.47 12.32 1.99
N ALA A 86 14.69 12.38 3.09
CA ALA A 86 15.23 12.50 4.45
C ALA A 86 15.67 11.16 5.04
N ASN A 87 14.97 10.06 4.72
CA ASN A 87 15.26 8.72 5.27
C ASN A 87 16.15 7.88 4.36
N LEU A 88 15.98 7.97 3.02
CA LEU A 88 16.76 7.21 2.03
C LEU A 88 17.84 8.06 1.34
N GLY A 89 18.31 9.14 1.97
CA GLY A 89 19.47 9.93 1.53
C GLY A 89 19.34 10.71 0.21
N GLY A 90 18.28 10.52 -0.57
CA GLY A 90 18.02 11.21 -1.83
C GLY A 90 17.69 10.28 -3.00
N PRO A 91 17.74 10.78 -4.25
CA PRO A 91 17.45 9.97 -5.44
C PRO A 91 18.55 8.92 -5.68
N GLY A 92 18.16 7.65 -5.68
CA GLY A 92 19.06 6.52 -5.93
C GLY A 92 18.52 5.16 -5.46
N HIS A 93 17.64 5.15 -4.44
CA HIS A 93 17.15 3.94 -3.77
C HIS A 93 15.98 3.22 -4.48
N GLY A 94 15.84 3.38 -5.81
CA GLY A 94 14.86 2.63 -6.62
C GLY A 94 13.37 2.91 -6.34
N LEU A 95 13.06 3.96 -5.56
CA LEU A 95 11.71 4.37 -5.18
C LEU A 95 11.25 5.60 -5.96
N ASP A 96 10.36 5.39 -6.93
CA ASP A 96 9.66 6.44 -7.67
C ASP A 96 8.37 6.86 -6.97
N LEU A 97 7.91 8.09 -7.20
CA LEU A 97 6.61 8.58 -6.69
C LEU A 97 5.79 9.22 -7.82
N THR A 98 4.53 8.77 -8.01
CA THR A 98 3.61 9.27 -9.06
C THR A 98 2.17 9.44 -8.55
N PRO A 99 1.40 10.41 -9.09
CA PRO A 99 -0.03 10.50 -8.84
C PRO A 99 -0.80 9.26 -9.31
N LEU A 100 -1.60 8.67 -8.43
CA LEU A 100 -2.62 7.67 -8.76
C LEU A 100 -3.95 8.00 -8.07
N ARG A 101 -4.90 8.53 -8.85
CA ARG A 101 -6.31 8.47 -8.47
C ARG A 101 -6.85 7.14 -8.94
N TRP A 102 -7.46 6.38 -8.02
CA TRP A 102 -8.08 5.10 -8.36
C TRP A 102 -9.20 5.30 -9.40
N GLY A 103 -9.38 4.33 -10.29
CA GLY A 103 -10.32 4.40 -11.41
C GLY A 103 -9.90 5.31 -12.57
N HIS A 104 -8.81 6.09 -12.46
CA HIS A 104 -8.42 7.07 -13.49
C HIS A 104 -7.44 6.46 -14.52
N PRO A 105 -7.85 6.26 -15.80
CA PRO A 105 -7.07 5.46 -16.76
C PRO A 105 -5.67 6.02 -17.07
N ASP A 106 -5.52 7.33 -17.27
CA ASP A 106 -4.19 7.93 -17.53
C ASP A 106 -3.23 7.86 -16.32
N HIS A 107 -3.75 7.78 -15.10
CA HIS A 107 -2.92 7.60 -13.91
C HIS A 107 -2.47 6.13 -13.79
N LEU A 108 -3.38 5.18 -14.02
CA LEU A 108 -3.07 3.74 -14.09
C LEU A 108 -2.06 3.45 -15.20
N ARG A 109 -2.25 4.03 -16.39
CA ARG A 109 -1.30 3.95 -17.50
C ARG A 109 0.06 4.52 -17.13
N ARG A 110 0.15 5.70 -16.50
CA ARG A 110 1.42 6.25 -16.02
C ARG A 110 2.11 5.35 -14.98
N ALA A 111 1.33 4.71 -14.10
CA ALA A 111 1.88 3.76 -13.13
C ALA A 111 2.39 2.47 -13.81
N LEU A 112 1.76 2.00 -14.88
CA LEU A 112 2.25 0.87 -15.69
C LEU A 112 3.45 1.26 -16.58
N ASP A 113 3.48 2.47 -17.13
CA ASP A 113 4.62 3.04 -17.88
C ASP A 113 5.87 3.12 -16.98
N LEU A 114 5.70 3.48 -15.70
CA LEU A 114 6.74 3.40 -14.67
C LEU A 114 7.18 1.97 -14.32
N ASN A 115 6.57 0.93 -14.88
CA ASN A 115 7.03 -0.46 -14.82
C ASN A 115 7.18 -1.07 -16.21
N ASP A 116 7.69 -0.28 -17.17
CA ASP A 116 8.02 -0.74 -18.52
C ASP A 116 6.79 -1.27 -19.30
N GLY A 117 5.61 -0.73 -19.00
CA GLY A 117 4.31 -1.16 -19.54
C GLY A 117 3.69 -2.38 -18.86
N SER A 118 4.32 -2.90 -17.79
CA SER A 118 3.94 -4.17 -17.15
C SER A 118 3.19 -3.98 -15.83
N ALA A 119 2.34 -4.97 -15.49
CA ALA A 119 1.76 -5.11 -14.16
C ALA A 119 2.82 -5.46 -13.10
N TYR A 120 2.50 -5.23 -11.82
CA TYR A 120 3.41 -5.37 -10.69
C TYR A 120 3.32 -6.74 -10.03
N ASP A 121 4.44 -7.25 -9.51
CA ASP A 121 4.49 -8.50 -8.78
C ASP A 121 3.85 -8.38 -7.38
N VAL A 122 3.93 -7.20 -6.77
CA VAL A 122 3.32 -6.90 -5.48
C VAL A 122 2.58 -5.56 -5.52
N VAL A 123 1.35 -5.54 -5.01
CA VAL A 123 0.57 -4.32 -4.77
C VAL A 123 0.35 -4.16 -3.27
N LEU A 124 0.65 -3.00 -2.72
CA LEU A 124 0.54 -2.67 -1.29
C LEU A 124 -0.47 -1.55 -1.08
N ALA A 125 -1.24 -1.61 0.01
CA ALA A 125 -2.12 -0.51 0.41
C ALA A 125 -2.34 -0.49 1.93
N ALA A 126 -2.34 0.70 2.54
CA ALA A 126 -2.53 0.86 3.98
C ALA A 126 -3.55 1.97 4.28
N ASP A 127 -4.58 1.62 5.06
CA ASP A 127 -5.72 2.47 5.46
C ASP A 127 -6.50 3.15 4.31
N VAL A 128 -6.39 2.63 3.08
CA VAL A 128 -7.07 3.12 1.86
C VAL A 128 -8.61 2.99 1.88
N THR A 129 -9.17 2.41 2.93
CA THR A 129 -10.56 1.91 2.96
C THR A 129 -11.55 2.94 3.55
N TYR A 130 -11.17 4.23 3.57
CA TYR A 130 -11.96 5.32 4.17
C TYR A 130 -13.18 5.74 3.32
N MET A 131 -13.37 5.16 2.13
CA MET A 131 -14.55 5.39 1.27
C MET A 131 -15.53 4.23 1.42
N GLU A 132 -16.83 4.53 1.37
CA GLU A 132 -17.91 3.51 1.45
C GLU A 132 -18.02 2.67 0.15
N ASP A 133 -17.30 3.04 -0.92
CA ASP A 133 -17.20 2.30 -2.19
C ASP A 133 -15.74 1.85 -2.44
N CYS A 134 -15.55 0.54 -2.69
CA CYS A 134 -14.27 -0.09 -2.97
C CYS A 134 -14.02 -0.41 -4.47
N SER A 135 -14.95 -0.08 -5.36
CA SER A 135 -14.91 -0.47 -6.77
C SER A 135 -13.69 0.10 -7.52
N ASP A 136 -13.50 1.42 -7.51
CA ASP A 136 -12.34 2.07 -8.14
C ASP A 136 -11.00 1.57 -7.58
N LEU A 137 -10.94 1.37 -6.25
CA LEU A 137 -9.74 0.88 -5.55
C LEU A 137 -9.37 -0.53 -6.04
N VAL A 138 -10.32 -1.46 -6.02
CA VAL A 138 -10.06 -2.85 -6.40
C VAL A 138 -9.91 -3.02 -7.92
N SER A 139 -10.64 -2.25 -8.74
CA SER A 139 -10.40 -2.22 -10.20
C SER A 139 -8.97 -1.75 -10.50
N SER A 140 -8.50 -0.71 -9.80
CA SER A 140 -7.11 -0.23 -9.93
C SER A 140 -6.09 -1.29 -9.53
N MET A 141 -6.32 -2.00 -8.41
CA MET A 141 -5.47 -3.12 -8.00
C MET A 141 -5.45 -4.23 -9.07
N LEU A 142 -6.59 -4.53 -9.70
CA LEU A 142 -6.72 -5.57 -10.73
C LEU A 142 -6.12 -5.19 -12.09
N GLU A 143 -6.06 -3.90 -12.43
CA GLU A 143 -5.31 -3.39 -13.60
C GLU A 143 -3.80 -3.35 -13.36
N LEU A 144 -3.37 -3.09 -12.11
CA LEU A 144 -1.97 -3.17 -11.68
C LEU A 144 -1.49 -4.62 -11.44
N SER A 145 -2.39 -5.62 -11.49
CA SER A 145 -2.10 -7.04 -11.20
C SER A 145 -2.08 -7.93 -12.45
N HIS A 146 -1.09 -8.83 -12.50
CA HIS A 146 -1.08 -10.01 -13.37
C HIS A 146 -1.59 -11.27 -12.64
N SER A 147 -1.49 -12.42 -13.30
CA SER A 147 -2.01 -13.71 -12.81
C SER A 147 -1.31 -14.24 -11.54
N SER A 148 -0.16 -13.69 -11.15
CA SER A 148 0.59 -14.10 -9.96
C SER A 148 0.97 -12.95 -9.03
N THR A 149 0.34 -11.78 -9.18
CA THR A 149 0.54 -10.64 -8.26
C THR A 149 0.05 -10.99 -6.86
N GLU A 150 0.81 -10.61 -5.84
CA GLU A 150 0.37 -10.65 -4.45
C GLU A 150 -0.06 -9.25 -4.00
N VAL A 151 -1.26 -9.15 -3.41
CA VAL A 151 -1.81 -7.87 -2.93
C VAL A 151 -1.92 -7.91 -1.41
N TRP A 152 -1.27 -6.98 -0.73
CA TRP A 152 -1.26 -6.87 0.72
C TRP A 152 -1.94 -5.56 1.15
N ILE A 153 -3.02 -5.70 1.91
CA ILE A 153 -3.85 -4.56 2.35
C ILE A 153 -3.94 -4.60 3.86
N THR A 154 -3.78 -3.46 4.53
CA THR A 154 -4.05 -3.30 5.97
C THR A 154 -5.01 -2.15 6.26
N HIS A 155 -5.81 -2.29 7.32
CA HIS A 155 -6.80 -1.30 7.75
C HIS A 155 -7.01 -1.37 9.27
N GLU A 156 -7.13 -0.20 9.90
CA GLU A 156 -7.57 -0.05 11.29
C GLU A 156 -9.12 -0.14 11.34
N PRO A 157 -9.73 -1.22 11.89
CA PRO A 157 -11.14 -1.52 11.68
C PRO A 157 -12.11 -0.42 12.13
N ARG A 158 -12.73 0.25 11.14
CA ARG A 158 -13.79 1.24 11.36
C ARG A 158 -15.15 0.61 11.04
N ARG A 159 -16.19 0.97 11.80
CA ARG A 159 -17.53 0.32 11.86
C ARG A 159 -18.35 0.20 10.55
N ARG A 160 -17.81 0.55 9.38
CA ARG A 160 -18.52 0.54 8.09
C ARG A 160 -17.71 0.05 6.88
N SER A 161 -16.40 -0.04 6.96
CA SER A 161 -15.51 -0.20 5.78
C SER A 161 -15.07 -1.63 5.47
N VAL A 162 -15.24 -2.57 6.40
CA VAL A 162 -14.61 -3.90 6.35
C VAL A 162 -15.34 -4.87 5.39
N GLU A 163 -16.65 -5.03 5.56
CA GLU A 163 -17.42 -6.08 4.86
C GLU A 163 -17.48 -5.88 3.34
N GLY A 164 -17.68 -4.63 2.89
CA GLY A 164 -17.70 -4.28 1.47
C GLY A 164 -16.37 -4.54 0.79
N LEU A 165 -15.25 -4.18 1.44
CA LEU A 165 -13.92 -4.41 0.88
C LEU A 165 -13.61 -5.90 0.73
N GLU A 166 -13.89 -6.72 1.74
CA GLU A 166 -13.63 -8.16 1.63
C GLU A 166 -14.46 -8.79 0.50
N ALA A 167 -15.71 -8.35 0.30
CA ALA A 167 -16.53 -8.77 -0.83
C ALA A 167 -15.92 -8.32 -2.18
N CYS A 168 -15.49 -7.06 -2.31
CA CYS A 168 -14.76 -6.56 -3.49
C CYS A 168 -13.51 -7.42 -3.79
N LEU A 169 -12.69 -7.73 -2.77
CA LEU A 169 -11.45 -8.50 -2.94
C LEU A 169 -11.72 -9.97 -3.31
N ARG A 170 -12.69 -10.62 -2.66
CA ARG A 170 -13.07 -12.02 -2.94
C ARG A 170 -13.71 -12.21 -4.32
N ALA A 171 -14.27 -11.16 -4.91
CA ALA A 171 -14.72 -11.16 -6.29
C ALA A 171 -13.56 -10.99 -7.30
N GLY A 172 -12.55 -10.18 -6.97
CA GLY A 172 -11.44 -9.82 -7.86
C GLY A 172 -10.25 -10.79 -7.89
N PHE A 173 -9.95 -11.47 -6.78
CA PHE A 173 -8.74 -12.29 -6.62
C PHE A 173 -9.07 -13.77 -6.37
N ARG A 174 -8.25 -14.69 -6.91
CA ARG A 174 -8.50 -16.14 -6.82
C ARG A 174 -8.43 -16.69 -5.40
N ALA A 175 -7.59 -16.10 -4.57
CA ALA A 175 -7.42 -16.44 -3.17
C ALA A 175 -7.33 -15.14 -2.38
N VAL A 176 -8.02 -15.11 -1.23
CA VAL A 176 -7.99 -14.00 -0.26
C VAL A 176 -7.98 -14.61 1.13
N THR A 177 -6.88 -14.44 1.85
CA THR A 177 -6.74 -14.78 3.27
C THR A 177 -6.74 -13.50 4.11
N THR A 178 -7.22 -13.60 5.34
CA THR A 178 -7.13 -12.53 6.33
C THR A 178 -6.00 -12.79 7.32
N PHE A 179 -5.42 -11.72 7.85
CA PHE A 179 -4.48 -11.76 8.97
C PHE A 179 -4.75 -10.57 9.90
N GLU A 180 -4.29 -10.65 11.13
CA GLU A 180 -4.36 -9.54 12.09
C GLU A 180 -2.96 -9.19 12.60
N VAL A 181 -2.74 -7.91 12.89
CA VAL A 181 -1.54 -7.39 13.54
C VAL A 181 -1.99 -6.57 14.74
N GLU A 182 -1.72 -7.06 15.95
CA GLU A 182 -1.93 -6.28 17.17
C GLU A 182 -0.76 -5.29 17.35
N LEU A 183 -1.11 -4.00 17.42
CA LEU A 183 -0.21 -2.95 17.92
C LEU A 183 -0.44 -2.72 19.40
N THR A 184 0.64 -2.47 20.12
CA THR A 184 0.72 -2.38 21.58
C THR A 184 1.20 -1.00 22.03
N GLU A 185 1.38 -0.82 23.35
CA GLU A 185 2.01 0.36 23.93
C GLU A 185 3.46 0.56 23.44
N GLN A 186 4.19 -0.52 23.11
CA GLN A 186 5.55 -0.43 22.56
C GLN A 186 5.56 0.10 21.12
N ASP A 187 4.50 -0.15 20.36
CA ASP A 187 4.35 0.30 18.97
C ASP A 187 3.80 1.73 18.89
N THR A 188 2.89 2.09 19.80
CA THR A 188 2.04 3.31 19.69
C THR A 188 2.37 4.40 20.70
N GLY A 189 3.10 4.08 21.78
CA GLY A 189 3.30 4.98 22.92
C GLY A 189 2.03 5.22 23.75
N ARG A 190 0.99 4.38 23.61
CA ARG A 190 -0.30 4.50 24.29
C ARG A 190 -0.66 3.19 24.99
N ASN A 191 -1.23 3.25 26.18
CA ASN A 191 -1.73 2.07 26.90
C ASN A 191 -3.08 1.58 26.32
N GLU A 192 -3.06 1.20 25.04
CA GLU A 192 -4.16 0.57 24.31
C GLU A 192 -3.63 -0.52 23.37
N ARG A 193 -4.51 -1.46 22.98
CA ARG A 193 -4.24 -2.47 21.95
C ARG A 193 -5.02 -2.09 20.71
N ILE A 194 -4.34 -1.86 19.59
CA ILE A 194 -4.97 -1.49 18.32
C ILE A 194 -4.89 -2.69 17.39
N PRO A 195 -5.99 -3.45 17.17
CA PRO A 195 -6.00 -4.51 16.18
C PRO A 195 -6.04 -3.89 14.78
N ILE A 196 -5.11 -4.28 13.92
CA ILE A 196 -5.13 -3.97 12.49
C ILE A 196 -5.53 -5.23 11.74
N LEU A 197 -6.60 -5.16 10.96
CA LEU A 197 -7.02 -6.22 10.04
C LEU A 197 -6.26 -6.07 8.72
N GLY A 198 -5.86 -7.18 8.12
CA GLY A 198 -5.27 -7.19 6.80
C GLY A 198 -5.75 -8.34 5.92
N TRP A 199 -5.57 -8.16 4.62
CA TRP A 199 -5.86 -9.15 3.58
C TRP A 199 -4.61 -9.41 2.75
N HIS A 200 -4.36 -10.68 2.47
CA HIS A 200 -3.40 -11.13 1.47
C HIS A 200 -4.17 -11.79 0.33
N CYS A 201 -4.05 -11.23 -0.87
CA CYS A 201 -4.77 -11.69 -2.06
C CYS A 201 -3.77 -12.18 -3.11
N VAL A 202 -4.04 -13.30 -3.79
CA VAL A 202 -3.08 -13.91 -4.73
C VAL A 202 -3.70 -14.10 -6.11
N GLY A 203 -3.26 -13.26 -7.03
CA GLY A 203 -3.53 -13.32 -8.46
C GLY A 203 -4.96 -12.97 -8.87
N ARG A 204 -5.08 -12.15 -9.93
CA ARG A 204 -6.37 -11.78 -10.52
C ARG A 204 -7.21 -13.02 -10.88
N ALA A 205 -8.50 -12.94 -10.56
CA ALA A 205 -9.50 -13.92 -10.98
C ALA A 205 -9.69 -13.88 -12.51
N GLN A 206 -9.99 -15.04 -13.09
CA GLN A 206 -10.40 -15.11 -14.49
C GLN A 206 -11.92 -14.91 -14.57
N HIS A 207 -12.34 -13.97 -15.41
CA HIS A 207 -13.71 -13.73 -15.85
C HIS A 207 -13.78 -13.98 -17.35
#